data_AF-M1APF2-F1
#
_entry.id   AF-M1APF2-F1
#
_cell.length_a   1.000
_cell.length_b   1.000
_cell.length_c   1.000
_cell.angle_alpha   90.00
_cell.angle_beta   90.00
_cell.angle_gamma   90.00
#
_symmetry.space_group_name_H-M   'P 1'
#
loop_
_entity.id
_entity.type
_entity.pdbx_description
1 polymer ?
#
loop_
_entity_poly.entity_id
_entity_poly.type
_entity_poly.pdbx_seq_one_letter_code
_entity_poly.pdbx_strand_id
1 'polypeptide(L)'
;MRSKGSFLALHLRMEKDVWVRTGCLPGLSHEYDEMINNERKRRPDLLTSRSNMTYHERKLAGLCPLNALEVTRLIKALGAPKGARIYWAGGIPFGGKEALQPLTKEFPHFYNKEDLALPGELEPFSKKASLMAAIDYIVCENSDMFMPSHGGNMGHAIQVLPPVYKVLGNSSRTLVQKPTD
;
A
#
# COMPACT_ATOMS: atom_id res chain seq x y z
N MET A 1 -12.58 12.13 -3.29
CA MET A 1 -12.16 11.14 -4.33
C MET A 1 -13.29 10.75 -5.27
N ARG A 2 -14.29 9.98 -4.82
CA ARG A 2 -15.35 9.40 -5.65
C ARG A 2 -16.15 10.41 -6.51
N SER A 3 -16.43 11.60 -5.96
CA SER A 3 -17.13 12.67 -6.70
C SER A 3 -16.36 13.22 -7.90
N LYS A 4 -15.06 12.88 -8.05
CA LYS A 4 -14.21 13.27 -9.18
C LYS A 4 -14.01 12.13 -10.18
N GLY A 5 -14.76 11.04 -10.06
CA GLY A 5 -14.69 9.84 -10.89
C GLY A 5 -13.97 8.68 -10.20
N SER A 6 -13.78 7.60 -10.97
CA SER A 6 -13.19 6.37 -10.43
C SER A 6 -11.77 6.54 -9.91
N PHE A 7 -11.40 5.76 -8.90
CA PHE A 7 -10.07 5.79 -8.30
C PHE A 7 -9.63 4.42 -7.76
N LEU A 8 -8.32 4.19 -7.80
CA LEU A 8 -7.64 3.04 -7.23
C LEU A 8 -7.21 3.37 -5.80
N ALA A 9 -7.49 2.50 -4.85
CA ALA A 9 -6.95 2.56 -3.50
C ALA A 9 -5.75 1.61 -3.35
N LEU A 10 -4.61 2.14 -2.93
CA LEU A 10 -3.42 1.37 -2.61
C LEU A 10 -3.23 1.34 -1.10
N HIS A 11 -3.10 0.15 -0.50
CA HIS A 11 -2.70 0.04 0.90
C HIS A 11 -1.20 -0.26 0.97
N LEU A 12 -0.40 0.75 1.30
CA LEU A 12 1.06 0.73 1.29
C LEU A 12 1.59 0.42 2.70
N ARG A 13 2.18 -0.75 2.86
CA ARG A 13 2.80 -1.25 4.10
C ARG A 13 4.31 -1.04 4.03
N MET A 14 4.71 0.23 3.92
CA MET A 14 6.10 0.66 3.72
C MET A 14 6.72 1.27 4.97
N GLU A 15 6.07 1.15 6.13
CA GLU A 15 6.56 1.69 7.39
C GLU A 15 7.77 0.90 7.93
N LYS A 16 8.65 1.58 8.68
CA LYS A 16 9.91 0.99 9.19
C LYS A 16 9.67 -0.31 9.97
N ASP A 17 8.65 -0.33 10.82
CA ASP A 17 8.29 -1.48 11.64
C ASP A 17 7.84 -2.69 10.78
N VAL A 18 7.23 -2.46 9.62
CA VAL A 18 6.87 -3.54 8.69
C VAL A 18 8.11 -4.20 8.11
N TRP A 19 9.08 -3.42 7.63
CA TRP A 19 10.33 -3.94 7.08
C TRP A 19 11.14 -4.72 8.13
N VAL A 20 11.20 -4.21 9.37
CA VAL A 20 11.84 -4.90 10.50
C VAL A 20 11.17 -6.25 10.78
N ARG A 21 9.83 -6.28 10.94
CA ARG A 21 9.09 -7.50 11.30
C ARG A 21 9.14 -8.58 10.19
N THR A 22 9.01 -8.16 8.94
CA THR A 22 9.02 -9.07 7.78
C THR A 22 10.41 -9.61 7.48
N GLY A 23 11.47 -8.90 7.91
CA GLY A 23 12.85 -9.25 7.62
C GLY A 23 13.23 -9.02 6.15
N CYS A 24 12.48 -8.15 5.46
CA CYS A 24 12.67 -7.81 4.06
C CYS A 24 13.40 -6.49 3.87
N LEU A 25 13.98 -6.30 2.68
CA LEU A 25 14.64 -5.05 2.31
C LEU A 25 13.65 -4.08 1.65
N PRO A 26 13.69 -2.78 2.00
CA PRO A 26 12.77 -1.77 1.47
C PRO A 26 13.00 -1.43 -0.01
N GLY A 27 14.15 -1.79 -0.58
CA GLY A 27 14.48 -1.48 -1.98
C GLY A 27 14.79 0.00 -2.21
N LEU A 28 15.39 0.64 -1.20
CA LEU A 28 15.85 2.04 -1.25
C LEU A 28 17.36 2.09 -1.52
N SER A 29 18.16 2.47 -0.52
CA SER A 29 19.63 2.44 -0.60
C SER A 29 20.20 1.43 0.40
N HIS A 30 21.49 1.10 0.22
CA HIS A 30 22.23 0.24 1.14
C HIS A 30 22.17 0.72 2.60
N GLU A 31 22.15 2.04 2.82
CA GLU A 31 22.03 2.62 4.16
C GLU A 31 20.70 2.23 4.82
N TYR A 32 19.58 2.28 4.09
CA TYR A 32 18.28 1.84 4.60
C TYR A 32 18.29 0.33 4.90
N ASP A 33 18.95 -0.48 4.08
CA ASP A 33 19.10 -1.92 4.29
C ASP A 33 19.88 -2.21 5.59
N GLU A 34 20.98 -1.49 5.83
CA GLU A 34 21.75 -1.57 7.07
C GLU A 34 20.95 -1.14 8.28
N MET A 35 20.16 -0.08 8.19
CA MET A 35 19.28 0.38 9.27
C MET A 35 18.28 -0.70 9.68
N ILE A 36 17.65 -1.38 8.72
CA ILE A 36 16.73 -2.51 9.01
C ILE A 36 17.50 -3.67 9.64
N ASN A 37 18.65 -4.04 9.08
CA ASN A 37 19.46 -5.15 9.59
C ASN A 37 19.95 -4.89 11.03
N ASN A 38 20.40 -3.67 11.32
CA ASN A 38 20.84 -3.29 12.67
C ASN A 38 19.69 -3.29 13.67
N GLU A 39 18.50 -2.81 13.27
CA GLU A 39 17.30 -2.85 14.09
C GLU A 39 16.88 -4.28 14.41
N ARG A 40 16.94 -5.19 13.43
CA ARG A 40 16.66 -6.62 13.61
C ARG A 40 17.64 -7.30 14.55
N LYS A 41 18.94 -6.96 14.47
CA LYS A 41 19.95 -7.47 15.41
C LYS A 41 19.68 -7.00 16.85
N ARG A 42 19.21 -5.77 17.02
CA ARG A 42 18.87 -5.19 18.33
C ARG A 42 17.56 -5.76 18.90
N ARG A 43 16.58 -6.07 18.05
CA ARG A 43 15.24 -6.55 18.43
C ARG A 43 14.85 -7.82 17.67
N PRO A 44 15.51 -8.96 17.95
CA PRO A 44 15.26 -10.22 17.24
C PRO A 44 13.86 -10.80 17.49
N ASP A 45 13.22 -10.41 18.59
CA ASP A 45 11.87 -10.80 19.00
C ASP A 45 10.75 -10.28 18.08
N LEU A 46 11.01 -9.22 17.30
CA LEU A 46 10.02 -8.61 16.41
C LEU A 46 9.77 -9.39 15.11
N LEU A 47 10.59 -10.39 14.78
CA LEU A 47 10.43 -11.19 13.57
C LEU A 47 9.17 -12.06 13.67
N THR A 48 8.17 -11.74 12.85
CA THR A 48 6.87 -12.45 12.81
C THR A 48 6.98 -13.89 12.34
N SER A 49 8.12 -14.29 11.77
CA SER A 49 8.39 -15.67 11.35
C SER A 49 9.79 -16.07 11.80
N ARG A 50 9.86 -16.98 12.79
CA ARG A 50 11.08 -17.69 13.24
C ARG A 50 11.62 -18.69 12.19
N SER A 51 11.49 -18.37 10.91
CA SER A 51 12.12 -19.11 9.83
C SER A 51 13.51 -18.55 9.56
N ASN A 52 14.51 -19.42 9.46
CA ASN A 52 15.89 -19.10 9.06
C ASN A 52 15.98 -18.72 7.56
N MET A 53 14.94 -18.06 7.02
CA MET A 53 14.87 -17.62 5.64
C MET A 53 15.59 -16.28 5.48
N THR A 54 16.43 -16.22 4.45
CA THR A 54 17.02 -15.01 3.88
C THR A 54 15.94 -14.07 3.32
N TYR A 55 16.31 -12.82 3.07
CA TYR A 55 15.43 -11.86 2.39
C TYR A 55 14.92 -12.39 1.03
N HIS A 56 15.80 -13.00 0.23
CA HIS A 56 15.43 -13.52 -1.08
C HIS A 56 14.39 -14.62 -0.99
N GLU A 57 14.55 -15.57 -0.08
CA GLU A 57 13.58 -16.64 0.15
C GLU A 57 12.23 -16.08 0.61
N ARG A 58 12.23 -15.09 1.52
CA ARG A 58 11.00 -14.43 1.98
C ARG A 58 10.27 -13.74 0.83
N LYS A 59 11.01 -13.07 -0.05
CA LYS A 59 10.45 -12.40 -1.21
C LYS A 59 9.81 -13.37 -2.20
N LEU A 60 10.49 -14.47 -2.50
CA LEU A 60 9.96 -15.53 -3.38
C LEU A 60 8.72 -16.23 -2.78
N ALA A 61 8.67 -16.36 -1.46
CA ALA A 61 7.52 -16.91 -0.75
C ALA A 61 6.33 -15.92 -0.60
N GLY A 62 6.44 -14.70 -1.14
CA GLY A 62 5.38 -13.68 -1.01
C GLY A 62 5.25 -13.10 0.40
N LEU A 63 6.28 -13.25 1.25
CA LEU A 63 6.29 -12.77 2.63
C LEU A 63 6.80 -11.33 2.77
N CYS A 64 7.27 -10.71 1.67
CA CYS A 64 7.72 -9.33 1.66
C CYS A 64 6.62 -8.38 1.17
N PRO A 65 6.53 -7.16 1.74
CA PRO A 65 5.78 -6.09 1.11
C PRO A 65 6.37 -5.75 -0.25
N LEU A 66 5.51 -5.38 -1.21
CA LEU A 66 5.94 -4.75 -2.45
C LEU A 66 6.45 -3.34 -2.14
N ASN A 67 7.62 -2.98 -2.65
CA ASN A 67 8.12 -1.61 -2.58
C ASN A 67 7.45 -0.71 -3.64
N ALA A 68 7.68 0.60 -3.58
CA ALA A 68 6.99 1.55 -4.47
C ALA A 68 7.26 1.30 -5.95
N LEU A 69 8.48 0.87 -6.31
CA LEU A 69 8.82 0.54 -7.70
C LEU A 69 8.05 -0.70 -8.19
N GLU A 70 7.94 -1.72 -7.35
CA GLU A 70 7.20 -2.95 -7.66
C GLU A 70 5.70 -2.69 -7.77
N VAL A 71 5.12 -1.93 -6.83
CA VAL A 71 3.73 -1.48 -6.90
C VAL A 71 3.49 -0.70 -8.20
N THR A 72 4.36 0.25 -8.54
CA THR A 72 4.25 1.05 -9.78
C THR A 72 4.26 0.17 -11.02
N ARG A 73 5.21 -0.76 -11.11
CA ARG A 73 5.32 -1.69 -12.25
C ARG A 73 4.10 -2.60 -12.36
N LEU A 74 3.62 -3.12 -11.22
CA LEU A 74 2.47 -4.01 -11.18
C LEU A 74 1.20 -3.31 -11.69
N ILE A 75 0.86 -2.15 -11.14
CA ILE A 75 -0.38 -1.46 -11.53
C ILE A 75 -0.31 -0.93 -12.97
N LYS A 76 0.89 -0.53 -13.44
CA LYS A 76 1.12 -0.18 -14.85
C LYS A 76 0.93 -1.39 -15.77
N ALA A 77 1.49 -2.55 -15.41
CA ALA A 77 1.33 -3.79 -16.18
C ALA A 77 -0.12 -4.26 -16.25
N LEU A 78 -0.93 -3.93 -15.24
CA LEU A 78 -2.35 -4.22 -15.19
C LEU A 78 -3.23 -3.18 -15.91
N GLY A 79 -2.61 -2.21 -16.60
CA GLY A 79 -3.30 -1.27 -17.46
C GLY A 79 -3.76 0.01 -16.78
N ALA A 80 -3.27 0.34 -15.58
CA ALA A 80 -3.56 1.63 -14.97
C ALA A 80 -3.04 2.77 -15.88
N PRO A 81 -3.89 3.69 -16.35
CA PRO A 81 -3.44 4.80 -17.18
C PRO A 81 -2.60 5.77 -16.36
N LYS A 82 -1.73 6.55 -17.01
CA LYS A 82 -0.93 7.60 -16.34
C LYS A 82 -1.80 8.56 -15.54
N GLY A 83 -3.00 8.90 -16.05
CA GLY A 83 -3.98 9.76 -15.37
C GLY A 83 -4.82 9.05 -14.30
N ALA A 84 -4.48 7.82 -13.89
CA ALA A 84 -5.21 7.12 -12.84
C ALA A 84 -5.18 7.92 -11.55
N ARG A 85 -6.36 8.09 -10.95
CA ARG A 85 -6.48 8.69 -9.62
C ARG A 85 -6.24 7.62 -8.58
N ILE A 86 -5.25 7.87 -7.73
CA ILE A 86 -4.82 6.93 -6.70
C ILE A 86 -5.00 7.58 -5.34
N TYR A 87 -5.69 6.85 -4.47
CA TYR A 87 -5.64 7.08 -3.04
C TYR A 87 -4.63 6.10 -2.44
N TRP A 88 -3.69 6.56 -1.61
CA TRP A 88 -2.81 5.67 -0.89
C TRP A 88 -3.07 5.76 0.63
N ALA A 89 -3.31 4.58 1.21
CA ALA A 89 -3.48 4.34 2.63
C ALA A 89 -2.20 3.78 3.23
N GLY A 90 -1.90 4.15 4.47
CA GLY A 90 -0.68 3.72 5.16
C GLY A 90 -0.13 4.77 6.10
N GLY A 91 0.86 4.35 6.90
CA GLY A 91 1.65 5.25 7.72
C GLY A 91 2.77 5.94 6.93
N ILE A 92 3.67 6.59 7.67
CA ILE A 92 4.85 7.25 7.11
C ILE A 92 5.76 6.18 6.49
N PRO A 93 6.04 6.23 5.17
CA PRO A 93 6.96 5.30 4.54
C PRO A 93 8.36 5.45 5.12
N PHE A 94 9.06 4.34 5.29
CA PHE A 94 10.49 4.38 5.61
C PHE A 94 11.22 5.00 4.42
N GLY A 95 11.97 6.08 4.66
CA GLY A 95 12.51 6.92 3.59
C GLY A 95 11.57 8.05 3.11
N GLY A 96 10.49 8.33 3.85
CA GLY A 96 9.69 9.52 3.66
C GLY A 96 8.95 9.58 2.32
N LYS A 97 8.76 10.80 1.80
CA LYS A 97 8.07 11.01 0.52
C LYS A 97 8.89 10.49 -0.66
N GLU A 98 10.21 10.47 -0.52
CA GLU A 98 11.17 10.01 -1.51
C GLU A 98 10.99 8.51 -1.80
N ALA A 99 10.63 7.71 -0.79
CA ALA A 99 10.30 6.30 -0.96
C ALA A 99 9.11 6.08 -1.92
N LEU A 100 8.19 7.05 -2.02
CA LEU A 100 7.02 6.99 -2.91
C LEU A 100 7.30 7.57 -4.32
N GLN A 101 8.52 8.05 -4.58
CA GLN A 101 8.87 8.71 -5.85
C GLN A 101 8.55 7.87 -7.10
N PRO A 102 8.74 6.53 -7.13
CA PRO A 102 8.35 5.72 -8.30
C PRO A 102 6.86 5.85 -8.64
N LEU A 103 5.99 5.93 -7.62
CA LEU A 103 4.55 6.07 -7.80
C LEU A 103 4.18 7.48 -8.24
N THR A 104 4.70 8.50 -7.55
CA THR A 104 4.31 9.91 -7.83
C THR A 104 4.83 10.42 -9.17
N LYS A 105 5.94 9.88 -9.68
CA LYS A 105 6.44 10.17 -11.03
C LYS A 105 5.56 9.56 -12.13
N GLU A 106 5.04 8.36 -11.92
CA GLU A 106 4.22 7.67 -12.91
C GLU A 106 2.75 8.17 -12.86
N PHE A 107 2.20 8.36 -11.66
CA PHE A 107 0.80 8.73 -11.44
C PHE A 107 0.71 10.09 -10.71
N PRO A 108 0.48 11.21 -11.43
CA PRO A 108 0.45 12.54 -10.84
C PRO A 108 -0.78 12.80 -9.95
N HIS A 109 -1.85 12.00 -10.08
CA HIS A 109 -3.05 12.10 -9.25
C HIS A 109 -2.98 11.15 -8.06
N PHE A 110 -2.06 11.41 -7.13
CA PHE A 110 -1.72 10.51 -6.04
C PHE A 110 -1.91 11.22 -4.69
N TYR A 111 -2.89 10.77 -3.91
CA TYR A 111 -3.38 11.47 -2.72
C TYR A 111 -3.48 10.54 -1.51
N ASN A 112 -3.26 11.03 -0.30
CA ASN A 112 -3.61 10.34 0.95
C ASN A 112 -4.68 11.10 1.75
N LYS A 113 -4.97 10.64 2.97
CA LYS A 113 -5.90 11.32 3.88
C LYS A 113 -5.45 12.75 4.20
N GLU A 114 -4.15 12.99 4.36
CA GLU A 114 -3.60 14.32 4.64
C GLU A 114 -3.78 15.31 3.48
N ASP A 115 -3.73 14.84 2.23
CA ASP A 115 -3.94 15.66 1.03
C ASP A 115 -5.43 16.01 0.82
N LEU A 116 -6.34 15.17 1.33
CA LEU A 116 -7.78 15.29 1.10
C LEU A 116 -8.51 16.00 2.23
N ALA A 117 -7.97 15.95 3.45
CA ALA A 117 -8.58 16.54 4.62
C ALA A 117 -8.49 18.07 4.60
N LEU A 118 -9.48 18.73 5.19
CA LEU A 118 -9.42 20.16 5.44
C LEU A 118 -8.37 20.48 6.52
N PRO A 119 -7.80 21.70 6.53
CA PRO A 119 -6.90 22.12 7.59
C PRO A 119 -7.52 21.89 8.97
N GLY A 120 -6.82 21.17 9.85
CA GLY A 120 -7.27 20.85 11.21
C GLY A 120 -8.20 19.64 11.33
N GLU A 121 -8.77 19.12 10.24
CA GLU A 121 -9.78 18.04 10.29
C GLU A 121 -9.24 16.74 10.89
N LEU A 122 -7.95 16.44 10.65
CA LEU A 122 -7.29 15.24 11.17
C LEU A 122 -6.67 15.42 12.56
N GLU A 123 -6.54 16.65 13.07
CA GLU A 123 -5.86 16.92 14.35
C GLU A 123 -6.44 16.14 15.54
N PRO A 124 -7.78 16.01 15.71
CA PRO A 124 -8.38 15.23 16.81
C PRO A 124 -8.01 13.75 16.80
N PHE A 125 -7.58 13.23 15.64
CA PHE A 125 -7.26 11.81 15.42
C PHE A 125 -5.76 11.53 15.26
N SER A 126 -4.94 12.58 15.09
CA SER A 126 -3.50 12.49 14.79
C SER A 126 -2.71 11.56 15.74
N LYS A 127 -3.08 11.48 17.01
CA LYS A 127 -2.45 10.62 18.04
C LYS A 127 -3.14 9.27 18.23
N LYS A 128 -4.17 8.96 17.44
CA LYS A 128 -5.01 7.77 17.55
C LYS A 128 -4.84 6.92 16.29
N ALA A 129 -3.78 6.11 16.26
CA ALA A 129 -3.40 5.31 15.08
C ALA A 129 -4.55 4.46 14.51
N SER A 130 -5.36 3.83 15.38
CA SER A 130 -6.52 3.04 14.95
C SER A 130 -7.60 3.87 14.26
N LEU A 131 -7.82 5.11 14.67
CA LEU A 131 -8.80 6.01 14.02
C LEU A 131 -8.25 6.54 12.69
N MET A 132 -6.96 6.87 12.63
CA MET A 132 -6.30 7.24 11.37
C MET A 132 -6.37 6.09 10.35
N ALA A 133 -6.16 4.85 10.78
CA ALA A 133 -6.32 3.67 9.94
C ALA A 133 -7.79 3.41 9.55
N ALA A 134 -8.75 3.75 10.41
CA ALA A 134 -10.17 3.64 10.09
C ALA A 134 -10.59 4.64 8.99
N ILE A 135 -10.02 5.85 8.96
CA ILE A 135 -10.23 6.80 7.86
C ILE A 135 -9.71 6.21 6.54
N ASP A 136 -8.48 5.69 6.55
CA ASP A 136 -7.91 5.00 5.39
C ASP A 136 -8.82 3.84 4.94
N TYR A 137 -9.36 3.06 5.88
CA TYR A 137 -10.29 1.94 5.61
C TYR A 137 -11.54 2.41 4.86
N ILE A 138 -12.22 3.45 5.36
CA ILE A 138 -13.44 3.96 4.75
C ILE A 138 -13.18 4.43 3.31
N VAL A 139 -12.07 5.13 3.07
CA VAL A 139 -11.74 5.59 1.71
C VAL A 139 -11.39 4.41 0.80
N CYS A 140 -10.61 3.44 1.29
CA CYS A 140 -10.28 2.23 0.53
C CYS A 140 -11.51 1.38 0.21
N GLU A 141 -12.45 1.22 1.15
CA GLU A 141 -13.71 0.51 0.95
C GLU A 141 -14.55 1.16 -0.16
N ASN A 142 -14.54 2.49 -0.25
CA ASN A 142 -15.31 3.27 -1.23
C ASN A 142 -14.63 3.48 -2.60
N SER A 143 -13.48 2.84 -2.84
CA SER A 143 -12.74 2.88 -4.13
C SER A 143 -13.47 2.18 -5.28
N ASP A 144 -12.87 2.13 -6.47
CA ASP A 144 -13.32 1.26 -7.57
C ASP A 144 -12.45 0.02 -7.68
N MET A 145 -11.19 0.13 -7.28
CA MET A 145 -10.21 -0.95 -7.21
C MET A 145 -9.37 -0.78 -5.94
N PHE A 146 -8.88 -1.87 -5.38
CA PHE A 146 -8.04 -1.90 -4.19
C PHE A 146 -6.83 -2.80 -4.45
N MET A 147 -5.68 -2.44 -3.89
CA MET A 147 -4.51 -3.30 -3.92
C MET A 147 -3.68 -3.10 -2.67
N PRO A 148 -3.54 -4.12 -1.82
CA PRO A 148 -2.58 -4.10 -0.73
C PRO A 148 -1.18 -4.45 -1.24
N SER A 149 -0.17 -3.73 -0.78
CA SER A 149 1.25 -4.06 -1.01
C SER A 149 1.75 -5.23 -0.17
N HIS A 150 1.03 -5.58 0.91
CA HIS A 150 1.35 -6.68 1.80
C HIS A 150 0.10 -7.18 2.52
N GLY A 151 0.15 -8.42 3.03
CA GLY A 151 -0.90 -8.99 3.86
C GLY A 151 -1.13 -8.20 5.16
N GLY A 152 -2.36 -8.26 5.68
CA GLY A 152 -2.74 -7.61 6.93
C GLY A 152 -4.25 -7.45 7.08
N ASN A 153 -4.67 -7.00 8.27
CA ASN A 153 -6.09 -6.96 8.65
C ASN A 153 -6.96 -6.13 7.70
N MET A 154 -6.49 -4.98 7.24
CA MET A 154 -7.23 -4.14 6.28
C MET A 154 -7.43 -4.87 4.95
N GLY A 155 -6.40 -5.56 4.45
CA GLY A 155 -6.49 -6.32 3.22
C GLY A 155 -7.55 -7.42 3.32
N HIS A 156 -7.53 -8.19 4.42
CA HIS A 156 -8.54 -9.22 4.68
C HIS A 156 -9.94 -8.63 4.83
N ALA A 157 -10.10 -7.52 5.57
CA ALA A 157 -11.40 -6.90 5.80
C ALA A 157 -12.06 -6.42 4.48
N ILE A 158 -11.29 -5.83 3.57
CA ILE A 158 -11.80 -5.35 2.28
C ILE A 158 -12.06 -6.53 1.31
N GLN A 159 -11.24 -7.59 1.35
CA GLN A 159 -11.39 -8.75 0.46
C GLN A 159 -12.58 -9.65 0.79
N VAL A 160 -13.12 -9.61 2.01
CA VAL A 160 -14.27 -10.43 2.45
C VAL A 160 -15.61 -9.86 1.98
N LEU A 161 -15.64 -8.65 1.39
CA LEU A 161 -16.87 -8.03 0.87
C LEU A 161 -17.25 -8.60 -0.53
N PRO A 162 -18.54 -8.89 -0.80
CA PRO A 162 -19.01 -9.52 -2.05
C PRO A 162 -18.73 -8.70 -3.35
N PRO A 163 -18.86 -9.33 -4.55
CA PRO A 163 -17.94 -9.13 -5.67
C PRO A 163 -18.27 -7.88 -6.50
N VAL A 164 -17.62 -6.77 -6.18
CA VAL A 164 -17.22 -5.78 -7.19
C VAL A 164 -15.70 -5.80 -7.18
N TYR A 165 -15.10 -6.68 -7.97
CA TYR A 165 -13.68 -7.03 -7.97
C TYR A 165 -12.74 -5.84 -7.67
N LYS A 166 -12.08 -5.87 -6.51
CA LYS A 166 -11.05 -4.90 -6.12
C LYS A 166 -9.75 -5.57 -5.71
N VAL A 167 -9.31 -6.58 -6.47
CA VAL A 167 -7.91 -7.04 -6.44
C VAL A 167 -7.46 -7.16 -7.89
N LEU A 168 -6.36 -6.50 -8.15
CA LEU A 168 -5.64 -6.41 -9.40
C LEU A 168 -5.00 -7.78 -9.76
N GLY A 169 -5.83 -8.78 -10.11
CA GLY A 169 -5.35 -10.13 -10.40
C GLY A 169 -6.42 -11.18 -10.71
N ASN A 170 -7.12 -11.06 -11.85
CA ASN A 170 -7.34 -12.15 -12.82
C ASN A 170 -8.10 -11.61 -14.04
N SER A 171 -7.37 -11.33 -15.12
CA SER A 171 -7.93 -10.99 -16.43
C SER A 171 -8.42 -12.25 -17.12
N SER A 172 -9.72 -12.52 -17.03
CA SER A 172 -10.49 -13.25 -18.04
C SER A 172 -11.97 -12.97 -17.81
N ARG A 173 -12.37 -11.71 -17.93
CA ARG A 173 -13.73 -11.30 -18.32
C ARG A 173 -13.72 -9.80 -18.62
N THR A 174 -13.81 -9.55 -19.91
CA THR A 174 -14.18 -8.35 -20.64
C THR A 174 -14.82 -7.26 -19.78
N LEU A 175 -14.29 -6.04 -19.92
CA LEU A 175 -14.99 -4.79 -19.60
C LEU A 175 -16.34 -4.80 -20.36
N VAL A 176 -17.39 -5.32 -19.74
CA VAL A 176 -18.76 -5.11 -20.24
C VAL A 176 -19.09 -3.68 -19.86
N GLN A 177 -18.95 -2.77 -20.85
CA GLN A 177 -19.63 -1.49 -20.83
C GLN A 177 -21.10 -1.76 -20.47
N LYS A 178 -21.56 -1.19 -19.34
CA LYS A 178 -23.00 -1.08 -19.10
C LYS A 178 -23.59 -0.23 -20.23
N PRO A 179 -24.61 -0.71 -20.96
CA PRO A 179 -25.39 0.17 -21.82
C PRO A 179 -26.06 1.21 -20.93
N THR A 180 -25.94 2.46 -21.32
CA THR A 180 -26.81 3.53 -20.84
C THR A 180 -28.16 3.38 -21.54
N ASP A 181 -29.19 3.06 -20.78
CA ASP A 181 -30.58 3.41 -21.07
C ASP A 181 -31.17 4.10 -19.82
#